data_AF-A0A5B0DYS8-F1
#
_entry.id   AF-A0A5B0DYS8-F1
#
_cell.length_a   1.000
_cell.length_b   1.000
_cell.length_c   1.000
_cell.angle_alpha   90.00
_cell.angle_beta   90.00
_cell.angle_gamma   90.00
#
_symmetry.space_group_name_H-M   'P 1'
#
loop_
_entity.id
_entity.type
_entity.pdbx_description
1 polymer ?
#
loop_
_entity_poly.entity_id
_entity_poly.type
_entity_poly.pdbx_seq_one_letter_code
_entity_poly.pdbx_strand_id
1 'polypeptide(L)'
;MYQYFIEGLQRLGRALMLPIAILPIAGLLLRLGDTDLLNIAIIHDAGQVIFANLAMIFAIGIAVGFAKDNNGTAGLAGAIGYLVMVSTLKVLDASINMGMLAGIISGLMAGALYNRFKDIKLPEYLAFFGGRRFVPIATGFTAVGLGVVFGLIWPPIQHGINSFGVLMLDSGSIGAFIFGVLNRLLIVTGLHHILNNMAWFIFGSFTDPTTGAIVTGDLSRYFAGDPKGGQFMTGMFPVMLFGLPAACLAMYRNALPERRKIMGGIFLSMALTSFLTGVTEPIEFAFMFLAPMLFLLHALLTGLSMAVTDLLNIHLGFTFSGGFIDMILGWGKSTNGWLVIPVGLAYAVIYYVVFDFCIRRFNLKTPGREDVATGDKVVVAENERAGAYIKALGGAQNLITVGACTTRLRLDMVDRNKASDAELKALGAMAVVRPGKGGSLQVVVGPMADSIADEIRLAMPALGRAVISSPPAAVDAPKPVVVAIPEAQHWLNALGGGENVLQMDCVAMTRIRLQLADGKALSECDLKALGCQGVSQLEGGVWHLLIGDKASSLSDALEALVNRSEVSAKV
;
A
#
# COMPACT_ATOMS: atom_id res chain seq x y z
N MET A 1 -20.86 -2.41 17.05
CA MET A 1 -20.44 -1.00 16.82
C MET A 1 -18.94 -0.81 17.12
N TYR A 2 -18.45 -1.16 18.32
CA TYR A 2 -17.02 -1.03 18.68
C TYR A 2 -16.04 -1.80 17.77
N GLN A 3 -16.33 -3.06 17.44
CA GLN A 3 -15.46 -3.85 16.55
C GLN A 3 -15.32 -3.24 15.15
N TYR A 4 -16.43 -2.80 14.54
CA TYR A 4 -16.40 -2.12 13.24
C TYR A 4 -15.61 -0.82 13.26
N PHE A 5 -15.68 -0.06 14.37
CA PHE A 5 -14.88 1.16 14.54
C PHE A 5 -13.38 0.86 14.59
N ILE A 6 -12.96 -0.13 15.40
CA ILE A 6 -11.56 -0.55 15.49
C ILE A 6 -11.05 -1.11 14.16
N GLU A 7 -11.85 -1.93 13.47
CA GLU A 7 -11.50 -2.47 12.16
C GLU A 7 -11.33 -1.35 11.11
N GLY A 8 -12.22 -0.35 11.11
CA GLY A 8 -12.11 0.83 10.26
C GLY A 8 -10.82 1.62 10.51
N LEU A 9 -10.47 1.86 11.78
CA LEU A 9 -9.23 2.55 12.15
C LEU A 9 -7.97 1.75 11.75
N GLN A 10 -8.00 0.42 11.85
CA GLN A 10 -6.89 -0.42 11.39
C GLN A 10 -6.73 -0.43 9.87
N ARG A 11 -7.84 -0.40 9.12
CA ARG A 11 -7.82 -0.26 7.65
C ARG A 11 -7.26 1.10 7.25
N LEU A 12 -7.66 2.18 7.93
CA LEU A 12 -7.10 3.51 7.75
C LEU A 12 -5.58 3.53 8.00
N GLY A 13 -5.13 2.99 9.14
CA GLY A 13 -3.69 2.90 9.46
C GLY A 13 -2.88 2.17 8.39
N ARG A 14 -3.43 1.10 7.79
CA ARG A 14 -2.78 0.37 6.69
C ARG A 14 -2.74 1.17 5.40
N ALA A 15 -3.83 1.87 5.06
CA ALA A 15 -3.89 2.68 3.85
C ALA A 15 -2.87 3.84 3.86
N LEU A 16 -2.48 4.32 5.05
CA LEU A 16 -1.44 5.33 5.23
C LEU A 16 -0.02 4.80 4.97
N MET A 17 0.21 3.49 4.92
CA MET A 17 1.57 2.95 4.78
C MET A 17 2.15 3.13 3.37
N LEU A 18 1.32 2.94 2.33
CA LEU A 18 1.75 3.08 0.94
C LEU A 18 2.35 4.46 0.63
N PRO A 19 1.70 5.59 0.99
CA PRO A 19 2.30 6.91 0.76
C PRO A 19 3.49 7.18 1.70
N ILE A 20 3.52 6.62 2.93
CA ILE A 20 4.67 6.77 3.83
C ILE A 20 5.94 6.08 3.29
N ALA A 21 5.78 4.98 2.54
CA ALA A 21 6.91 4.23 1.99
C ALA A 21 7.76 5.01 0.97
N ILE A 22 7.27 6.15 0.44
CA ILE A 22 8.04 7.03 -0.45
C ILE A 22 8.97 7.99 0.31
N LEU A 23 8.71 8.22 1.61
CA LEU A 23 9.46 9.21 2.39
C LEU A 23 10.97 8.92 2.49
N PRO A 24 11.45 7.66 2.59
CA PRO A 24 12.89 7.39 2.59
C PRO A 24 13.61 7.91 1.35
N ILE A 25 13.04 7.66 0.15
CA ILE A 25 13.68 8.12 -1.10
C ILE A 25 13.56 9.63 -1.24
N ALA A 26 12.43 10.22 -0.84
CA ALA A 26 12.25 11.67 -0.82
C ALA A 26 13.28 12.36 0.08
N GLY A 27 13.47 11.82 1.29
CA GLY A 27 14.42 12.31 2.26
C GLY A 27 15.87 12.16 1.83
N LEU A 28 16.23 10.99 1.27
CA LEU A 28 17.56 10.75 0.71
C LEU A 28 17.89 11.74 -0.41
N LEU A 29 16.98 11.92 -1.36
CA LEU A 29 17.18 12.87 -2.46
C LEU A 29 17.28 14.30 -1.94
N LEU A 30 16.34 14.73 -1.09
CA LEU A 30 16.35 16.08 -0.54
C LEU A 30 17.67 16.39 0.19
N ARG A 31 18.05 15.52 1.13
CA ARG A 31 19.22 15.78 2.00
C ARG A 31 20.55 15.53 1.30
N LEU A 32 20.71 14.47 0.51
CA LEU A 32 21.97 14.29 -0.22
C LEU A 32 22.24 15.46 -1.18
N GLY A 33 21.19 16.06 -1.75
CA GLY A 33 21.33 17.22 -2.63
C GLY A 33 21.57 18.56 -1.91
N ASP A 34 21.30 18.65 -0.61
CA ASP A 34 21.42 19.90 0.15
C ASP A 34 22.85 20.45 0.20
N THR A 35 22.95 21.77 0.44
CA THR A 35 24.22 22.52 0.38
C THR A 35 25.25 22.08 1.42
N ASP A 36 24.81 21.53 2.55
CA ASP A 36 25.68 21.03 3.63
C ASP A 36 26.12 19.57 3.45
N LEU A 37 25.60 18.87 2.44
CA LEU A 37 25.99 17.51 2.08
C LEU A 37 26.69 17.48 0.71
N LEU A 38 26.09 16.88 -0.32
CA LEU A 38 26.76 16.77 -1.63
C LEU A 38 26.59 18.03 -2.49
N ASN A 39 25.69 18.94 -2.13
CA ASN A 39 25.39 20.18 -2.85
C ASN A 39 25.05 19.94 -4.34
N ILE A 40 24.12 19.01 -4.59
CA ILE A 40 23.66 18.64 -5.94
C ILE A 40 22.20 19.07 -6.08
N ALA A 41 21.98 20.27 -6.60
CA ALA A 41 20.66 20.90 -6.71
C ALA A 41 19.62 20.01 -7.43
N ILE A 42 20.01 19.29 -8.48
CA ILE A 42 19.11 18.37 -9.21
C ILE A 42 18.55 17.28 -8.28
N ILE A 43 19.38 16.75 -7.38
CA ILE A 43 19.00 15.70 -6.43
C ILE A 43 18.13 16.31 -5.31
N HIS A 44 18.49 17.50 -4.83
CA HIS A 44 17.71 18.24 -3.84
C HIS A 44 16.29 18.50 -4.33
N ASP A 45 16.16 19.09 -5.52
CA ASP A 45 14.86 19.49 -6.08
C ASP A 45 13.99 18.27 -6.42
N ALA A 46 14.60 17.17 -6.86
CA ALA A 46 13.89 15.90 -7.06
C ALA A 46 13.26 15.38 -5.75
N GLY A 47 13.97 15.48 -4.62
CA GLY A 47 13.42 15.16 -3.31
C GLY A 47 12.34 16.14 -2.87
N GLN A 48 12.58 17.44 -3.05
CA GLN A 48 11.66 18.49 -2.62
C GLN A 48 10.30 18.43 -3.33
N VAL A 49 10.28 18.07 -4.62
CA VAL A 49 9.02 17.89 -5.37
C VAL A 49 8.13 16.83 -4.72
N ILE A 50 8.69 15.79 -4.11
CA ILE A 50 7.90 14.75 -3.42
C ILE A 50 7.25 15.33 -2.16
N PHE A 51 7.99 16.09 -1.35
CA PHE A 51 7.43 16.77 -0.17
C PHE A 51 6.39 17.84 -0.54
N ALA A 52 6.62 18.60 -1.61
CA ALA A 52 5.68 19.61 -2.10
C ALA A 52 4.33 19.02 -2.56
N ASN A 53 4.31 17.75 -2.97
CA ASN A 53 3.11 17.06 -3.46
C ASN A 53 2.58 16.00 -2.48
N LEU A 54 3.02 16.04 -1.22
CA LEU A 54 2.75 14.97 -0.25
C LEU A 54 1.25 14.75 -0.02
N ALA A 55 0.43 15.81 0.03
CA ALA A 55 -1.02 15.68 0.15
C ALA A 55 -1.65 14.88 -1.02
N MET A 56 -1.19 15.10 -2.25
CA MET A 56 -1.68 14.36 -3.42
C MET A 56 -1.23 12.91 -3.39
N ILE A 57 0.03 12.66 -3.03
CA ILE A 57 0.58 11.30 -2.88
C ILE A 57 -0.21 10.52 -1.82
N PHE A 58 -0.55 11.18 -0.70
CA PHE A 58 -1.43 10.60 0.31
C PHE A 58 -2.83 10.30 -0.21
N ALA A 59 -3.42 11.20 -1.01
CA ALA A 59 -4.73 10.94 -1.64
C ALA A 59 -4.70 9.68 -2.52
N ILE A 60 -3.66 9.53 -3.35
CA ILE A 60 -3.47 8.36 -4.21
C ILE A 60 -3.25 7.11 -3.35
N GLY A 61 -2.26 7.15 -2.46
CA GLY A 61 -1.83 6.00 -1.68
C GLY A 61 -2.92 5.47 -0.75
N ILE A 62 -3.67 6.36 -0.09
CA ILE A 62 -4.80 5.99 0.76
C ILE A 62 -5.93 5.43 -0.08
N ALA A 63 -6.27 6.02 -1.22
CA ALA A 63 -7.35 5.51 -2.06
C ALA A 63 -7.05 4.09 -2.56
N VAL A 64 -5.81 3.83 -2.98
CA VAL A 64 -5.34 2.49 -3.36
C VAL A 64 -5.40 1.54 -2.16
N GLY A 65 -4.77 1.90 -1.03
CA GLY A 65 -4.70 1.03 0.15
C GLY A 65 -6.06 0.80 0.84
N PHE A 66 -7.04 1.67 0.61
CA PHE A 66 -8.41 1.52 1.11
C PHE A 66 -9.31 0.73 0.15
N ALA A 67 -8.95 0.62 -1.13
CA ALA A 67 -9.65 -0.23 -2.09
C ALA A 67 -9.42 -1.71 -1.75
N LYS A 68 -10.49 -2.52 -1.69
CA LYS A 68 -10.41 -3.94 -1.28
C LYS A 68 -9.46 -4.80 -2.12
N ASP A 69 -9.20 -4.39 -3.35
CA ASP A 69 -8.35 -5.07 -4.34
C ASP A 69 -7.14 -4.21 -4.76
N ASN A 70 -6.78 -3.18 -3.98
CA ASN A 70 -5.64 -2.28 -4.23
C ASN A 70 -5.58 -1.72 -5.66
N ASN A 71 -6.74 -1.44 -6.25
CA ASN A 71 -6.80 -1.09 -7.67
C ASN A 71 -6.33 0.34 -7.95
N GLY A 72 -5.48 0.50 -8.97
CA GLY A 72 -4.96 1.82 -9.39
C GLY A 72 -6.04 2.84 -9.78
N THR A 73 -7.23 2.41 -10.21
CA THR A 73 -8.34 3.33 -10.52
C THR A 73 -8.79 4.10 -9.28
N ALA A 74 -8.72 3.48 -8.09
CA ALA A 74 -9.00 4.16 -6.83
C ALA A 74 -7.98 5.27 -6.58
N GLY A 75 -6.70 5.01 -6.84
CA GLY A 75 -5.62 6.00 -6.75
C GLY A 75 -5.85 7.21 -7.66
N LEU A 76 -6.18 6.97 -8.93
CA LEU A 76 -6.53 8.04 -9.87
C LEU A 76 -7.74 8.85 -9.38
N ALA A 77 -8.77 8.19 -8.87
CA ALA A 77 -9.92 8.86 -8.28
C ALA A 77 -9.50 9.71 -7.05
N GLY A 78 -8.59 9.22 -6.20
CA GLY A 78 -8.06 9.97 -5.05
C GLY A 78 -7.35 11.26 -5.46
N ALA A 79 -6.50 11.19 -6.49
CA ALA A 79 -5.83 12.38 -7.05
C ALA A 79 -6.83 13.39 -7.61
N ILE A 80 -7.80 12.93 -8.41
CA ILE A 80 -8.83 13.80 -9.01
C ILE A 80 -9.68 14.45 -7.91
N GLY A 81 -10.11 13.68 -6.91
CA GLY A 81 -10.88 14.21 -5.79
C GLY A 81 -10.11 15.29 -5.02
N TYR A 82 -8.80 15.12 -4.84
CA TYR A 82 -7.97 16.07 -4.12
C TYR A 82 -7.85 17.38 -4.91
N LEU A 83 -7.52 17.29 -6.20
CA LEU A 83 -7.40 18.44 -7.08
C LEU A 83 -8.71 19.22 -7.18
N VAL A 84 -9.84 18.53 -7.39
CA VAL A 84 -11.16 19.15 -7.48
C VAL A 84 -11.54 19.84 -6.17
N MET A 85 -11.32 19.18 -5.03
CA MET A 85 -11.63 19.74 -3.71
C MET A 85 -10.78 20.99 -3.43
N VAL A 86 -9.47 20.95 -3.65
CA VAL A 86 -8.58 22.11 -3.45
C VAL A 86 -8.94 23.27 -4.37
N SER A 87 -9.25 23.00 -5.65
CA SER A 87 -9.73 24.03 -6.57
C SER A 87 -11.04 24.65 -6.10
N THR A 88 -11.97 23.84 -5.59
CA THR A 88 -13.26 24.33 -5.05
C THR A 88 -13.06 25.23 -3.83
N LEU A 89 -12.18 24.83 -2.90
CA LEU A 89 -11.84 25.62 -1.72
C LEU A 89 -11.28 26.99 -2.09
N LYS A 90 -10.33 27.02 -3.04
CA LYS A 90 -9.69 28.27 -3.51
C LYS A 90 -10.66 29.25 -4.15
N VAL A 91 -11.75 28.77 -4.76
CA VAL A 91 -12.81 29.62 -5.31
C VAL A 91 -13.61 30.30 -4.19
N LEU A 92 -13.82 29.61 -3.07
CA LEU A 92 -14.57 30.14 -1.93
C LEU A 92 -13.70 31.08 -1.08
N ASP A 93 -12.47 30.66 -0.78
CA ASP A 93 -11.49 31.45 -0.05
C ASP A 93 -10.07 30.92 -0.35
N ALA A 94 -9.27 31.76 -1.01
CA ALA A 94 -7.90 31.43 -1.40
C ALA A 94 -6.94 31.24 -0.20
N SER A 95 -7.33 31.69 0.99
CA SER A 95 -6.56 31.51 2.22
C SER A 95 -6.75 30.13 2.86
N ILE A 96 -7.80 29.39 2.48
CA ILE A 96 -8.06 28.06 3.03
C ILE A 96 -7.00 27.08 2.53
N ASN A 97 -6.21 26.56 3.47
CA ASN A 97 -5.23 25.51 3.23
C ASN A 97 -5.48 24.33 4.17
N MET A 98 -6.07 23.27 3.65
CA MET A 98 -6.29 22.01 4.38
C MET A 98 -5.03 21.13 4.47
N GLY A 99 -3.96 21.48 3.75
CA GLY A 99 -2.71 20.73 3.71
C GLY A 99 -2.91 19.24 3.43
N MET A 100 -2.20 18.39 4.17
CA MET A 100 -2.27 16.94 4.05
C MET A 100 -3.67 16.37 4.36
N LEU A 101 -4.49 17.05 5.18
CA LEU A 101 -5.83 16.55 5.54
C LEU A 101 -6.76 16.49 4.32
N ALA A 102 -6.64 17.44 3.37
CA ALA A 102 -7.37 17.34 2.11
C ALA A 102 -6.98 16.07 1.32
N GLY A 103 -5.70 15.71 1.35
CA GLY A 103 -5.20 14.48 0.74
C GLY A 103 -5.82 13.23 1.38
N ILE A 104 -5.78 13.15 2.70
CA ILE A 104 -6.33 12.02 3.48
C ILE A 104 -7.84 11.87 3.25
N ILE A 105 -8.59 12.95 3.36
CA ILE A 105 -10.04 12.95 3.17
C ILE A 105 -10.39 12.54 1.73
N SER A 106 -9.70 13.09 0.74
CA SER A 106 -9.91 12.72 -0.66
C SER A 106 -9.62 11.24 -0.90
N GLY A 107 -8.51 10.73 -0.36
CA GLY A 107 -8.14 9.33 -0.52
C GLY A 107 -9.17 8.37 0.09
N LEU A 108 -9.65 8.68 1.30
CA LEU A 108 -10.68 7.87 1.96
C LEU A 108 -12.01 7.91 1.21
N MET A 109 -12.44 9.09 0.78
CA MET A 109 -13.64 9.27 -0.04
C MET A 109 -13.53 8.46 -1.34
N ALA A 110 -12.43 8.59 -2.08
CA ALA A 110 -12.22 7.89 -3.34
C ALA A 110 -12.17 6.37 -3.17
N GLY A 111 -11.46 5.88 -2.15
CA GLY A 111 -11.43 4.45 -1.82
C GLY A 111 -12.80 3.90 -1.42
N ALA A 112 -13.59 4.68 -0.66
CA ALA A 112 -14.95 4.31 -0.30
C ALA A 112 -15.89 4.27 -1.52
N LEU A 113 -15.84 5.28 -2.38
CA LEU A 113 -16.61 5.33 -3.63
C LEU A 113 -16.19 4.21 -4.59
N TYR A 114 -14.90 3.89 -4.65
CA TYR A 114 -14.41 2.75 -5.43
C TYR A 114 -15.04 1.45 -4.94
N ASN A 115 -14.96 1.18 -3.64
CA ASN A 115 -15.54 -0.03 -3.05
C ASN A 115 -17.06 -0.13 -3.22
N ARG A 116 -17.75 1.01 -3.39
CA ARG A 116 -19.20 1.08 -3.60
C ARG A 116 -19.61 0.94 -5.05
N PHE A 117 -18.89 1.58 -5.98
CA PHE A 117 -19.36 1.80 -7.35
C PHE A 117 -18.52 1.13 -8.44
N LYS A 118 -17.42 0.44 -8.11
CA LYS A 118 -16.55 -0.20 -9.11
C LYS A 118 -17.26 -1.21 -10.04
N ASP A 119 -18.42 -1.73 -9.63
CA ASP A 119 -19.21 -2.71 -10.39
C ASP A 119 -20.58 -2.14 -10.80
N ILE A 120 -20.76 -0.81 -10.82
CA ILE A 120 -22.02 -0.15 -11.19
C ILE A 120 -22.40 -0.45 -12.65
N LYS A 121 -23.67 -0.77 -12.88
CA LYS A 121 -24.24 -0.95 -14.23
C LYS A 121 -25.08 0.27 -14.58
N LEU A 122 -24.74 0.93 -15.68
CA LEU A 122 -25.47 2.07 -16.22
C LEU A 122 -26.32 1.64 -17.42
N PRO A 123 -27.36 2.41 -17.80
CA PRO A 123 -28.10 2.20 -19.05
C PRO A 123 -27.17 2.17 -20.27
N GLU A 124 -27.58 1.49 -21.35
CA GLU A 124 -26.73 1.24 -22.54
C GLU A 124 -26.09 2.51 -23.11
N TYR A 125 -26.84 3.62 -23.19
CA TYR A 125 -26.33 4.90 -23.69
C TYR A 125 -25.26 5.56 -22.79
N LEU A 126 -25.12 5.13 -21.53
CA LEU A 126 -24.07 5.53 -20.58
C LEU A 126 -23.10 4.40 -20.23
N ALA A 127 -23.19 3.24 -20.88
CA ALA A 127 -22.42 2.05 -20.51
C ALA A 127 -20.90 2.29 -20.53
N PHE A 128 -20.42 3.23 -21.36
CA PHE A 128 -19.02 3.65 -21.38
C PHE A 128 -18.51 4.13 -20.01
N PHE A 129 -19.36 4.80 -19.24
CA PHE A 129 -19.05 5.33 -17.91
C PHE A 129 -19.30 4.30 -16.79
N GLY A 130 -19.75 3.09 -17.10
CA GLY A 130 -20.05 2.05 -16.12
C GLY A 130 -18.80 1.44 -15.45
N GLY A 131 -19.04 0.68 -14.39
CA GLY A 131 -18.01 -0.01 -13.63
C GLY A 131 -16.96 0.94 -13.03
N ARG A 132 -15.69 0.53 -13.10
CA ARG A 132 -14.56 1.27 -12.49
C ARG A 132 -14.38 2.68 -13.04
N ARG A 133 -14.81 2.94 -14.28
CA ARG A 133 -14.73 4.26 -14.93
C ARG A 133 -15.68 5.28 -14.31
N PHE A 134 -16.75 4.81 -13.65
CA PHE A 134 -17.67 5.67 -12.93
C PHE A 134 -17.03 6.28 -11.68
N VAL A 135 -16.03 5.60 -11.09
CA VAL A 135 -15.50 5.96 -9.78
C VAL A 135 -14.85 7.36 -9.79
N PRO A 136 -13.93 7.70 -10.72
CA PRO A 136 -13.41 9.07 -10.83
C PRO A 136 -14.50 10.14 -10.99
N ILE A 137 -15.58 9.83 -11.72
CA ILE A 137 -16.70 10.75 -11.96
C ILE A 137 -17.45 11.03 -10.66
N ALA A 138 -17.87 9.97 -9.97
CA ALA A 138 -18.55 10.06 -8.68
C ALA A 138 -17.68 10.79 -7.64
N THR A 139 -16.37 10.51 -7.63
CA THR A 139 -15.40 11.19 -6.78
C THR A 139 -15.31 12.67 -7.08
N GLY A 140 -15.23 13.08 -8.36
CA GLY A 140 -15.20 14.49 -8.73
C GLY A 140 -16.41 15.27 -8.22
N PHE A 141 -17.63 14.76 -8.45
CA PHE A 141 -18.85 15.40 -7.95
C PHE A 141 -18.90 15.47 -6.42
N THR A 142 -18.51 14.38 -5.75
CA THR A 142 -18.47 14.34 -4.28
C THR A 142 -17.43 15.32 -3.73
N ALA A 143 -16.28 15.47 -4.40
CA ALA A 143 -15.21 16.39 -4.04
C ALA A 143 -15.63 17.86 -4.15
N VAL A 144 -16.44 18.24 -5.15
CA VAL A 144 -17.04 19.58 -5.23
C VAL A 144 -17.94 19.81 -4.02
N GLY A 145 -18.83 18.87 -3.71
CA GLY A 145 -19.71 18.97 -2.55
C GLY A 145 -18.94 19.12 -1.23
N LEU A 146 -17.93 18.29 -1.01
CA LEU A 146 -17.06 18.40 0.17
C LEU A 146 -16.25 19.69 0.19
N GLY A 147 -15.76 20.16 -0.96
CA GLY A 147 -15.06 21.43 -1.08
C GLY A 147 -15.94 22.61 -0.68
N VAL A 148 -17.22 22.61 -1.06
CA VAL A 148 -18.18 23.62 -0.61
C VAL A 148 -18.43 23.54 0.90
N VAL A 149 -18.66 22.34 1.43
CA VAL A 149 -18.89 22.14 2.86
C VAL A 149 -17.68 22.61 3.67
N PHE A 150 -16.48 22.15 3.33
CA PHE A 150 -15.26 22.55 4.02
C PHE A 150 -14.94 24.02 3.80
N GLY A 151 -15.22 24.62 2.63
CA GLY A 151 -15.06 26.06 2.45
C GLY A 151 -15.81 26.89 3.48
N LEU A 152 -16.97 26.41 3.95
CA LEU A 152 -17.79 27.09 4.95
C LEU A 152 -17.38 26.78 6.40
N ILE A 153 -16.96 25.54 6.69
CA ILE A 153 -16.72 25.09 8.07
C ILE A 153 -15.23 24.93 8.43
N TRP A 154 -14.32 25.04 7.47
CA TRP A 154 -12.89 24.80 7.72
C TRP A 154 -12.22 25.84 8.61
N PRO A 155 -12.49 27.17 8.50
CA PRO A 155 -11.81 28.15 9.33
C PRO A 155 -11.84 27.88 10.84
N PRO A 156 -12.99 27.55 11.48
CA PRO A 156 -12.99 27.19 12.89
C PRO A 156 -12.28 25.85 13.17
N ILE A 157 -12.32 24.88 12.26
CA ILE A 157 -11.59 23.61 12.36
C ILE A 157 -10.08 23.87 12.34
N GLN A 158 -9.61 24.68 11.38
CA GLN A 158 -8.22 25.08 11.25
C GLN A 158 -7.73 25.78 12.51
N HIS A 159 -8.55 26.69 13.07
CA HIS A 159 -8.21 27.35 14.32
C HIS A 159 -8.06 26.34 15.46
N GLY A 160 -8.99 25.38 15.59
CA GLY A 160 -8.88 24.30 16.57
C GLY A 160 -7.62 23.45 16.40
N ILE A 161 -7.27 23.07 15.17
CA ILE A 161 -6.04 22.34 14.84
C ILE A 161 -4.80 23.16 15.23
N ASN A 162 -4.78 24.44 14.90
CA ASN A 162 -3.68 25.34 15.23
C ASN A 162 -3.53 25.50 16.74
N SER A 163 -4.63 25.75 17.47
CA SER A 163 -4.62 25.86 18.94
C SER A 163 -4.14 24.58 19.61
N PHE A 164 -4.60 23.42 19.12
CA PHE A 164 -4.14 22.14 19.64
C PHE A 164 -2.66 21.87 19.31
N GLY A 165 -2.21 22.24 18.10
CA GLY A 165 -0.81 22.15 17.71
C GLY A 165 0.09 23.03 18.57
N VAL A 166 -0.31 24.27 18.85
CA VAL A 166 0.41 25.17 19.77
C VAL A 166 0.45 24.59 21.18
N LEU A 167 -0.68 24.09 21.71
CA LEU A 167 -0.72 23.43 23.01
C LEU A 167 0.23 22.23 23.08
N MET A 168 0.26 21.40 22.03
CA MET A 168 1.19 20.27 21.96
C MET A 168 2.64 20.73 21.97
N LEU A 169 3.01 21.74 21.19
CA LEU A 169 4.38 22.26 21.15
C LEU A 169 4.78 22.89 22.49
N ASP A 170 3.92 23.75 23.05
CA ASP A 170 4.17 24.46 24.31
C ASP A 170 4.15 23.54 25.53
N SER A 171 3.60 22.33 25.42
CA SER A 171 3.68 21.32 26.48
C SER A 171 5.09 20.71 26.66
N GLY A 172 6.04 21.07 25.77
CA GLY A 172 7.46 20.73 25.89
C GLY A 172 7.70 19.25 26.15
N SER A 173 8.49 18.96 27.18
CA SER A 173 8.93 17.60 27.49
C SER A 173 7.78 16.69 27.94
N ILE A 174 6.71 17.25 28.51
CA ILE A 174 5.52 16.50 28.90
C ILE A 174 4.74 16.07 27.64
N GLY A 175 4.59 16.97 26.67
CA GLY A 175 3.99 16.64 25.39
C GLY A 175 4.76 15.56 24.65
N ALA A 176 6.08 15.72 24.59
CA ALA A 176 6.99 14.76 23.98
C ALA A 176 6.89 13.38 24.67
N PHE A 177 6.81 13.36 26.01
CA PHE A 177 6.57 12.14 26.79
C PHE A 177 5.29 11.43 26.38
N ILE A 178 4.16 12.14 26.45
CA ILE A 178 2.83 11.57 26.16
C ILE A 178 2.78 11.06 24.72
N PHE A 179 3.33 11.84 23.78
CA PHE A 179 3.45 11.42 22.38
C PHE A 179 4.23 10.11 22.26
N GLY A 180 5.42 10.01 22.86
CA GLY A 180 6.25 8.80 22.79
C GLY A 180 5.56 7.56 23.37
N VAL A 181 4.90 7.70 24.53
CA VAL A 181 4.13 6.61 25.15
C VAL A 181 2.99 6.16 24.25
N LEU A 182 2.15 7.09 23.79
CA LEU A 182 0.99 6.77 22.94
C LEU A 182 1.42 6.18 21.60
N ASN A 183 2.48 6.72 20.99
CA ASN A 183 3.06 6.21 19.75
C ASN A 183 3.43 4.73 19.89
N ARG A 184 4.12 4.34 20.98
CA ARG A 184 4.44 2.92 21.21
C ARG A 184 3.19 2.09 21.50
N LEU A 185 2.31 2.53 22.40
CA LEU A 185 1.11 1.76 22.73
C LEU A 185 0.21 1.49 21.52
N LEU A 186 0.12 2.44 20.58
CA LEU A 186 -0.68 2.33 19.37
C LEU A 186 -0.01 1.53 18.24
N ILE A 187 1.24 1.08 18.41
CA ILE A 187 1.93 0.25 17.42
C ILE A 187 1.29 -1.14 17.28
N VAL A 188 0.67 -1.64 18.36
CA VAL A 188 -0.03 -2.94 18.41
C VAL A 188 -1.10 -3.01 17.32
N THR A 189 -1.86 -1.93 17.19
CA THR A 189 -3.00 -1.80 16.29
C THR A 189 -2.63 -1.14 14.97
N GLY A 190 -1.44 -0.57 14.85
CA GLY A 190 -1.03 0.24 13.70
C GLY A 190 -1.57 1.68 13.73
N LEU A 191 -2.25 2.08 14.81
CA LEU A 191 -2.85 3.42 14.93
C LEU A 191 -1.84 4.52 15.21
N HIS A 192 -0.61 4.16 15.58
CA HIS A 192 0.50 5.09 15.71
C HIS A 192 0.77 5.86 14.41
N HIS A 193 0.47 5.31 13.22
CA HIS A 193 0.56 6.06 11.97
C HIS A 193 -0.40 7.25 11.93
N ILE A 194 -1.59 7.16 12.54
CA ILE A 194 -2.50 8.30 12.63
C ILE A 194 -1.91 9.38 13.52
N LEU A 195 -1.42 8.99 14.70
CA LEU A 195 -0.76 9.90 15.65
C LEU A 195 0.46 10.59 15.00
N ASN A 196 1.28 9.82 14.29
CA ASN A 196 2.44 10.31 13.55
C ASN A 196 2.05 11.30 12.48
N ASN A 197 1.01 11.00 11.69
CA ASN A 197 0.57 11.92 10.65
C ASN A 197 0.11 13.27 11.23
N MET A 198 -0.57 13.25 12.37
CA MET A 198 -0.98 14.48 13.04
C MET A 198 0.24 15.28 13.52
N ALA A 199 1.17 14.66 14.26
CA ALA A 199 2.33 15.35 14.81
C ALA A 199 3.34 15.80 13.73
N TRP A 200 3.65 14.94 12.77
CA TRP A 200 4.75 15.16 11.83
C TRP A 200 4.36 15.96 10.60
N PHE A 201 3.08 16.00 10.20
CA PHE A 201 2.64 16.70 8.98
C PHE A 201 1.57 17.79 9.19
N ILE A 202 0.87 17.82 10.34
CA ILE A 202 -0.28 18.69 10.53
C ILE A 202 -0.09 19.71 11.65
N PHE A 203 0.42 19.29 12.82
CA PHE A 203 0.49 20.17 13.98
C PHE A 203 1.65 21.14 13.93
N GLY A 204 1.37 22.38 14.32
CA GLY A 204 2.32 23.49 14.28
C GLY A 204 2.44 24.08 12.88
N SER A 205 2.88 25.34 12.84
CA SER A 205 3.16 26.06 11.61
C SER A 205 4.47 26.82 11.73
N PHE A 206 5.23 26.88 10.65
CA PHE A 206 6.44 27.70 10.55
C PHE A 206 6.48 28.35 9.17
N THR A 207 6.89 29.61 9.11
CA THR A 207 7.12 30.29 7.84
C THR A 207 8.55 30.01 7.41
N ASP A 208 8.71 29.26 6.32
CA ASP A 208 10.00 28.97 5.74
C ASP A 208 10.69 30.30 5.34
N PRO A 209 11.86 30.63 5.90
CA PRO A 209 12.54 31.89 5.64
C PRO A 209 13.09 31.99 4.20
N THR A 210 13.27 30.87 3.51
CA THR A 210 13.77 30.82 2.14
C THR A 210 12.64 30.98 1.11
N THR A 211 11.52 30.30 1.30
CA THR A 211 10.42 30.29 0.32
C THR A 211 9.25 31.22 0.67
N GLY A 212 9.14 31.65 1.93
CA GLY A 212 8.00 32.40 2.46
C GLY A 212 6.74 31.55 2.62
N ALA A 213 6.79 30.25 2.30
CA ALA A 213 5.65 29.35 2.44
C ALA A 213 5.43 28.95 3.90
N ILE A 214 4.17 28.78 4.28
CA ILE A 214 3.83 28.18 5.58
C ILE A 214 3.93 26.66 5.45
N VAL A 215 4.81 26.06 6.25
CA VAL A 215 4.94 24.61 6.40
C VAL A 215 4.31 24.16 7.73
N THR A 216 3.72 22.97 7.74
CA THR A 216 3.05 22.40 8.92
C THR A 216 3.62 21.03 9.28
N GLY A 217 3.52 20.67 10.55
CA GLY A 217 4.04 19.40 11.05
C GLY A 217 5.51 19.43 11.42
N ASP A 218 5.85 18.69 12.47
CA ASP A 218 7.17 18.71 13.08
C ASP A 218 8.32 18.36 12.11
N LEU A 219 8.06 17.42 11.18
CA LEU A 219 9.04 17.00 10.18
C LEU A 219 9.35 18.12 9.19
N SER A 220 8.31 18.71 8.57
CA SER A 220 8.51 19.77 7.59
C SER A 220 9.09 21.03 8.22
N ARG A 221 8.70 21.34 9.46
CA ARG A 221 9.25 22.46 10.23
C ARG A 221 10.74 22.29 10.52
N TYR A 222 11.19 21.11 10.94
CA TYR A 222 12.61 20.81 11.15
C TYR A 222 13.45 21.07 9.88
N PHE A 223 13.02 20.53 8.73
CA PHE A 223 13.78 20.68 7.49
C PHE A 223 13.76 22.11 6.93
N ALA A 224 12.69 22.87 7.20
CA ALA A 224 12.61 24.31 6.94
C ALA A 224 13.46 25.17 7.90
N GLY A 225 14.08 24.58 8.92
CA GLY A 225 14.99 25.27 9.84
C GLY A 225 14.32 25.88 11.07
N ASP A 226 13.14 25.40 11.46
CA ASP A 226 12.48 25.80 12.71
C ASP A 226 13.32 25.35 13.93
N PRO A 227 13.79 26.26 14.80
CA PRO A 227 14.56 25.90 16.00
C PRO A 227 13.79 25.05 17.01
N LYS A 228 12.46 24.99 16.92
CA LYS A 228 11.59 24.13 17.74
C LYS A 228 11.14 22.87 17.00
N GLY A 229 11.60 22.65 15.77
CA GLY A 229 11.29 21.45 15.00
C GLY A 229 12.07 20.23 15.49
N GLY A 230 11.41 19.07 15.57
CA GLY A 230 12.02 17.81 15.97
C GLY A 230 11.63 17.34 17.37
N GLN A 231 10.85 18.11 18.12
CA GLN A 231 10.34 17.77 19.46
C GLN A 231 9.64 16.39 19.51
N PHE A 232 8.87 16.05 18.48
CA PHE A 232 8.15 14.77 18.34
C PHE A 232 8.92 13.73 17.52
N MET A 233 10.22 13.93 17.33
CA MET A 233 11.07 13.08 16.49
C MET A 233 12.35 12.63 17.22
N THR A 234 13.05 13.54 17.89
CA THR A 234 14.41 13.32 18.38
C THR A 234 14.53 12.16 19.39
N GLY A 235 13.55 11.99 20.27
CA GLY A 235 13.56 10.90 21.25
C GLY A 235 13.45 9.50 20.66
N MET A 236 13.16 9.37 19.36
CA MET A 236 13.20 8.08 18.66
C MET A 236 14.64 7.56 18.51
N PHE A 237 15.62 8.45 18.30
CA PHE A 237 17.00 8.03 18.03
C PHE A 237 17.66 7.24 19.18
N PRO A 238 17.63 7.69 20.47
CA PRO A 238 18.20 6.91 21.56
C PRO A 238 17.58 5.51 21.70
N VAL A 239 16.29 5.39 21.41
CA VAL A 239 15.58 4.10 21.48
C VAL A 239 15.97 3.19 20.32
N MET A 240 15.97 3.68 19.09
CA MET A 240 16.15 2.86 17.89
C MET A 240 17.61 2.48 17.61
N LEU A 241 18.54 3.40 17.86
CA LEU A 241 19.97 3.18 17.62
C LEU A 241 20.63 2.42 18.78
N PHE A 242 20.11 2.54 20.00
CA PHE A 242 20.81 2.03 21.18
C PHE A 242 19.94 1.13 22.05
N GLY A 243 18.75 1.61 22.45
CA GLY A 243 17.86 0.87 23.35
C GLY A 243 17.42 -0.50 22.81
N LEU A 244 16.81 -0.52 21.63
CA LEU A 244 16.30 -1.75 21.01
C LEU A 244 17.40 -2.74 20.60
N PRO A 245 18.54 -2.32 20.02
CA PRO A 245 19.70 -3.19 19.86
C PRO A 245 20.19 -3.81 21.17
N ALA A 246 20.17 -3.04 22.28
CA ALA A 246 20.52 -3.56 23.59
C ALA A 246 19.47 -4.54 24.15
N ALA A 247 18.19 -4.31 23.89
CA ALA A 247 17.13 -5.28 24.18
C ALA A 247 17.31 -6.59 23.40
N CYS A 248 17.68 -6.53 22.12
CA CYS A 248 18.05 -7.69 21.33
C CYS A 248 19.23 -8.47 21.94
N LEU A 249 20.26 -7.76 22.42
CA LEU A 249 21.38 -8.39 23.12
C LEU A 249 20.94 -9.06 24.44
N ALA A 250 20.06 -8.44 25.21
CA ALA A 250 19.50 -9.01 26.43
C ALA A 250 18.68 -10.27 26.14
N MET A 251 17.80 -10.24 25.14
CA MET A 251 17.02 -11.41 24.73
C MET A 251 17.91 -12.54 24.23
N TYR A 252 18.94 -12.24 23.42
CA TYR A 252 19.93 -13.21 22.95
C TYR A 252 20.65 -13.91 24.11
N ARG A 253 21.11 -13.16 25.12
CA ARG A 253 21.83 -13.73 26.27
C ARG A 253 20.94 -14.63 27.13
N ASN A 254 19.64 -14.31 27.22
CA ASN A 254 18.67 -15.11 27.97
C ASN A 254 18.04 -16.25 27.16
N ALA A 255 18.34 -16.38 25.86
CA ALA A 255 17.92 -17.54 25.07
C ALA A 255 18.55 -18.85 25.58
N LEU A 256 17.85 -19.97 25.37
CA LEU A 256 18.34 -21.31 25.73
C LEU A 256 19.67 -21.60 25.02
N PRO A 257 20.65 -22.25 25.68
CA PRO A 257 21.98 -22.50 25.12
C PRO A 257 21.95 -23.14 23.73
N GLU A 258 21.09 -24.14 23.53
CA GLU A 258 20.87 -24.85 22.26
C GLU A 258 20.32 -23.96 21.12
N ARG A 259 19.58 -22.89 21.44
CA ARG A 259 18.96 -21.99 20.46
C ARG A 259 19.77 -20.73 20.21
N ARG A 260 20.76 -20.45 21.05
CA ARG A 260 21.52 -19.19 21.04
C ARG A 260 22.15 -18.91 19.68
N LYS A 261 22.69 -19.93 19.00
CA LYS A 261 23.28 -19.77 17.65
C LYS A 261 22.26 -19.27 16.62
N ILE A 262 21.06 -19.87 16.59
CA ILE A 262 19.98 -19.47 15.67
C ILE A 262 19.44 -18.09 16.05
N MET A 263 19.20 -17.86 17.34
CA MET A 263 18.68 -16.58 17.85
C MET A 263 19.67 -15.43 17.63
N GLY A 264 20.99 -15.69 17.65
CA GLY A 264 22.02 -14.68 17.39
C GLY A 264 21.85 -14.01 16.04
N GLY A 265 21.67 -14.78 14.96
CA GLY A 265 21.43 -14.23 13.62
C GLY A 265 20.13 -13.43 13.53
N ILE A 266 19.05 -13.93 14.14
CA ILE A 266 17.74 -13.27 14.12
C ILE A 266 17.80 -11.94 14.90
N PHE A 267 18.31 -11.94 16.13
CA PHE A 267 18.41 -10.73 16.94
C PHE A 267 19.38 -9.71 16.37
N LEU A 268 20.49 -10.15 15.76
CA LEU A 268 21.41 -9.26 15.06
C LEU A 268 20.75 -8.59 13.85
N SER A 269 20.03 -9.36 13.03
CA SER A 269 19.29 -8.82 11.88
C SER A 269 18.26 -7.79 12.32
N MET A 270 17.44 -8.11 13.33
CA MET A 270 16.44 -7.18 13.84
C MET A 270 17.07 -5.91 14.46
N ALA A 271 18.14 -6.07 15.25
CA ALA A 271 18.88 -4.94 15.81
C ALA A 271 19.48 -4.05 14.71
N LEU A 272 20.05 -4.63 13.67
CA LEU A 272 20.62 -3.89 12.54
C LEU A 272 19.53 -3.16 11.74
N THR A 273 18.37 -3.78 11.55
CA THR A 273 17.21 -3.12 10.92
C THR A 273 16.76 -1.90 11.73
N SER A 274 16.57 -2.03 13.04
CA SER A 274 16.24 -0.90 13.93
C SER A 274 17.32 0.16 13.90
N PHE A 275 18.59 -0.25 14.01
CA PHE A 275 19.73 0.68 14.01
C PHE A 275 19.82 1.48 12.71
N LEU A 276 19.80 0.82 11.55
CA LEU A 276 20.01 1.49 10.26
C LEU A 276 18.79 2.31 9.83
N THR A 277 17.60 1.72 9.97
CA THR A 277 16.37 2.25 9.33
C THR A 277 15.37 2.83 10.31
N GLY A 278 15.50 2.57 11.61
CA GLY A 278 14.54 2.99 12.63
C GLY A 278 13.26 2.13 12.66
N VAL A 279 13.18 1.04 11.89
CA VAL A 279 12.04 0.11 11.89
C VAL A 279 12.14 -0.81 13.12
N THR A 280 11.18 -0.69 14.03
CA THR A 280 11.20 -1.32 15.37
C THR A 280 10.30 -2.54 15.49
N GLU A 281 9.33 -2.67 14.58
CA GLU A 281 8.28 -3.68 14.59
C GLU A 281 8.79 -5.12 14.72
N PRO A 282 9.85 -5.56 13.99
CA PRO A 282 10.36 -6.92 14.16
C PRO A 282 10.75 -7.23 15.61
N ILE A 283 11.33 -6.26 16.33
CA ILE A 283 11.79 -6.43 17.71
C ILE A 283 10.60 -6.38 18.67
N GLU A 284 9.77 -5.34 18.57
CA GLU A 284 8.64 -5.11 19.48
C GLU A 284 7.65 -6.27 19.40
N PHE A 285 7.36 -6.77 18.19
CA PHE A 285 6.40 -7.87 18.01
C PHE A 285 6.93 -9.20 18.54
N ALA A 286 8.25 -9.32 18.66
CA ALA A 286 8.90 -10.51 19.20
C ALA A 286 8.62 -10.70 20.70
N PHE A 287 8.30 -9.63 21.45
CA PHE A 287 8.04 -9.75 22.89
C PHE A 287 6.72 -9.15 23.36
N MET A 288 6.09 -8.22 22.62
CA MET A 288 4.94 -7.47 23.15
C MET A 288 3.74 -8.33 23.56
N PHE A 289 3.50 -9.45 22.88
CA PHE A 289 2.38 -10.34 23.16
C PHE A 289 2.73 -11.39 24.23
N LEU A 290 4.03 -11.70 24.37
CA LEU A 290 4.55 -12.65 25.34
C LEU A 290 4.82 -11.98 26.69
N ALA A 291 5.14 -10.69 26.69
CA ALA A 291 5.46 -9.88 27.85
C ALA A 291 4.82 -8.47 27.76
N PRO A 292 3.49 -8.34 27.92
CA PRO A 292 2.79 -7.05 27.80
C PRO A 292 3.29 -5.97 28.78
N MET A 293 3.69 -6.36 29.99
CA MET A 293 4.25 -5.42 30.96
C MET A 293 5.63 -4.90 30.57
N LEU A 294 6.46 -5.74 29.94
CA LEU A 294 7.76 -5.31 29.39
C LEU A 294 7.56 -4.35 28.21
N PHE A 295 6.50 -4.57 27.43
CA PHE A 295 6.10 -3.65 26.37
C PHE A 295 5.59 -2.31 26.91
N LEU A 296 4.83 -2.30 28.01
CA LEU A 296 4.45 -1.07 28.68
C LEU A 296 5.69 -0.29 29.19
N LEU A 297 6.68 -0.99 29.77
CA LEU A 297 7.94 -0.36 30.17
C LEU A 297 8.69 0.22 28.97
N HIS A 298 8.76 -0.50 27.85
CA HIS A 298 9.33 0.03 26.60
C HIS A 298 8.61 1.29 26.11
N ALA A 299 7.28 1.33 26.19
CA ALA A 299 6.49 2.51 25.84
C ALA A 299 6.81 3.71 26.75
N LEU A 300 6.90 3.49 28.07
CA LEU A 300 7.27 4.50 29.05
C LEU A 300 8.70 5.02 28.85
N LEU A 301 9.65 4.11 28.60
CA LEU A 301 11.03 4.47 28.28
C LEU A 301 11.14 5.27 26.98
N THR A 302 10.32 4.95 25.99
CA THR A 302 10.26 5.74 24.74
C THR A 302 9.73 7.15 25.02
N GLY A 303 8.65 7.28 25.79
CA GLY A 303 8.18 8.59 26.25
C GLY A 303 9.25 9.36 27.01
N LEU A 304 9.95 8.70 27.93
CA LEU A 304 11.03 9.33 28.68
C LEU A 304 12.17 9.79 27.76
N SER A 305 12.46 9.04 26.69
CA SER A 305 13.48 9.41 25.71
C SER A 305 13.11 10.72 25.04
N MET A 306 11.85 10.82 24.57
CA MET A 306 11.30 12.05 23.98
C MET A 306 11.37 13.24 24.94
N ALA A 307 10.98 13.03 26.20
CA ALA A 307 11.03 14.08 27.21
C ALA A 307 12.45 14.55 27.51
N VAL A 308 13.40 13.61 27.66
CA VAL A 308 14.80 13.91 27.99
C VAL A 308 15.48 14.63 26.83
N THR A 309 15.25 14.21 25.58
CA THR A 309 15.84 14.88 24.42
C THR A 309 15.33 16.31 24.26
N ASP A 310 14.04 16.53 24.50
CA ASP A 310 13.45 17.88 24.49
C ASP A 310 14.00 18.74 25.65
N LEU A 311 14.07 18.18 26.87
CA LEU A 311 14.61 18.88 28.05
C LEU A 311 16.08 19.29 27.87
N LEU A 312 16.87 18.47 27.18
CA LEU A 312 18.26 18.76 26.84
C LEU A 312 18.40 19.64 25.60
N ASN A 313 17.29 20.13 25.04
CA ASN A 313 17.22 20.95 23.84
C ASN A 313 17.96 20.32 22.65
N ILE A 314 17.74 19.01 22.47
CA ILE A 314 18.26 18.24 21.34
C ILE A 314 17.19 18.26 20.26
N HIS A 315 17.51 18.84 19.11
CA HIS A 315 16.65 18.87 17.93
C HIS A 315 17.36 18.17 16.79
N LEU A 316 16.86 16.98 16.45
CA LEU A 316 17.28 16.18 15.33
C LEU A 316 16.02 15.54 14.72
N GLY A 317 15.79 15.84 13.45
CA GLY A 317 14.68 15.29 12.67
C GLY A 317 15.12 14.12 11.79
N PHE A 318 14.13 13.41 11.27
CA PHE A 318 14.26 12.28 10.36
C PHE A 318 13.24 12.36 9.23
N THR A 319 13.46 11.61 8.16
CA THR A 319 12.55 11.58 7.01
C THR A 319 11.65 10.35 7.00
N PHE A 320 12.07 9.27 7.66
CA PHE A 320 11.32 8.02 7.69
C PHE A 320 10.96 7.55 9.10
N SER A 321 11.95 7.12 9.90
CA SER A 321 11.66 6.46 11.18
C SER A 321 12.64 6.80 12.29
N GLY A 322 13.80 7.44 12.02
CA GLY A 322 14.76 7.80 13.07
C GLY A 322 15.90 6.78 13.25
N GLY A 323 16.28 6.10 12.17
CA GLY A 323 17.47 5.25 12.12
C GLY A 323 18.78 6.02 11.94
N PHE A 324 19.90 5.31 11.91
CA PHE A 324 21.24 5.86 11.70
C PHE A 324 21.36 6.62 10.38
N ILE A 325 20.70 6.15 9.33
CA ILE A 325 20.66 6.85 8.03
C ILE A 325 19.99 8.22 8.23
N ASP A 326 18.83 8.27 8.88
CA ASP A 326 18.14 9.53 9.18
C ASP A 326 18.97 10.44 10.09
N MET A 327 19.73 9.88 11.04
CA MET A 327 20.60 10.66 11.92
C MET A 327 21.68 11.40 11.13
N ILE A 328 22.32 10.71 10.18
CA ILE A 328 23.32 11.33 9.29
C ILE A 328 22.67 12.38 8.40
N LEU A 329 21.54 12.04 7.77
CA LEU A 329 20.85 12.97 6.87
C LEU A 329 20.40 14.22 7.62
N GLY A 330 19.84 14.08 8.82
CA GLY A 330 19.38 15.20 9.64
C GLY A 330 20.50 16.00 10.31
N TRP A 331 21.73 15.48 10.39
CA TRP A 331 22.78 15.99 11.27
C TRP A 331 23.12 17.47 11.06
N GLY A 332 23.28 17.91 9.81
CA GLY A 332 23.72 19.28 9.49
C GLY A 332 22.72 20.38 9.86
N LYS A 333 21.44 20.02 10.08
CA LYS A 333 20.39 20.93 10.58
C LYS A 333 20.10 20.76 12.08
N SER A 334 20.85 19.89 12.76
CA SER A 334 20.55 19.54 14.15
C SER A 334 20.99 20.62 15.15
N THR A 335 20.24 20.76 16.24
CA THR A 335 20.65 21.53 17.43
C THR A 335 21.02 20.56 18.53
N ASN A 336 22.25 20.65 19.05
CA ASN A 336 22.79 19.72 20.05
C ASN A 336 22.68 18.22 19.67
N GLY A 337 22.56 17.89 18.37
CA GLY A 337 22.30 16.52 17.91
C GLY A 337 23.33 15.48 18.38
N TRP A 338 24.58 15.91 18.63
CA TRP A 338 25.63 15.05 19.17
C TRP A 338 25.29 14.44 20.55
N LEU A 339 24.45 15.11 21.35
CA LEU A 339 23.98 14.60 22.65
C LEU A 339 23.10 13.34 22.54
N VAL A 340 22.58 13.03 21.35
CA VAL A 340 21.90 11.76 21.08
C VAL A 340 22.81 10.57 21.38
N ILE A 341 24.13 10.68 21.15
CA ILE A 341 25.07 9.60 21.38
C ILE A 341 25.21 9.26 22.88
N PRO A 342 25.57 10.18 23.79
CA PRO A 342 25.65 9.87 25.22
C PRO A 342 24.29 9.48 25.83
N VAL A 343 23.20 10.13 25.43
CA VAL A 343 21.84 9.72 25.86
C VAL A 343 21.54 8.30 25.36
N GLY A 344 21.84 8.01 24.10
CA GLY A 344 21.72 6.70 23.49
C GLY A 344 22.50 5.61 24.23
N LEU A 345 23.77 5.85 24.55
CA LEU A 345 24.59 4.92 25.32
C LEU A 345 24.00 4.64 26.72
N ALA A 346 23.49 5.67 27.39
CA ALA A 346 22.75 5.48 28.64
C ALA A 346 21.49 4.62 28.43
N TYR A 347 20.76 4.85 27.34
CA TYR A 347 19.61 4.04 26.93
C TYR A 347 19.98 2.58 26.61
N ALA A 348 21.13 2.31 25.99
CA ALA A 348 21.61 0.94 25.79
C ALA A 348 21.79 0.21 27.13
N VAL A 349 22.39 0.87 28.13
CA VAL A 349 22.55 0.29 29.47
C VAL A 349 21.19 0.06 30.13
N ILE A 350 20.30 1.06 30.12
CA ILE A 350 18.97 0.97 30.71
C ILE A 350 18.18 -0.17 30.07
N TYR A 351 18.08 -0.22 28.74
CA TYR A 351 17.35 -1.25 28.03
C TYR A 351 17.93 -2.64 28.29
N TYR A 352 19.26 -2.80 28.24
CA TYR A 352 19.89 -4.08 28.51
C TYR A 352 19.54 -4.59 29.92
N VAL A 353 19.71 -3.74 30.94
CA VAL A 353 19.45 -4.09 32.34
C VAL A 353 17.96 -4.36 32.59
N VAL A 354 17.06 -3.50 32.10
CA VAL A 354 15.62 -3.67 32.27
C VAL A 354 15.13 -4.95 31.61
N PHE A 355 15.55 -5.22 30.37
CA PHE A 355 15.16 -6.45 29.67
C PHE A 355 15.75 -7.68 30.34
N ASP A 356 17.06 -7.73 30.64
CA ASP A 356 17.67 -8.88 31.31
C ASP A 356 17.03 -9.16 32.67
N PHE A 357 16.82 -8.11 33.48
CA PHE A 357 16.16 -8.22 34.78
C PHE A 357 14.74 -8.76 34.64
N CYS A 358 13.90 -8.16 33.79
CA CYS A 358 12.51 -8.60 33.64
C CYS A 358 12.42 -10.03 33.11
N ILE A 359 13.26 -10.39 32.13
CA ILE A 359 13.28 -11.73 31.52
C ILE A 359 13.62 -12.78 32.58
N ARG A 360 14.60 -12.52 33.45
CA ARG A 360 14.99 -13.46 34.52
C ARG A 360 14.00 -13.47 35.68
N ARG A 361 13.63 -12.29 36.20
CA ARG A 361 12.81 -12.12 37.40
C ARG A 361 11.39 -12.66 37.24
N PHE A 362 10.81 -12.50 36.04
CA PHE A 362 9.46 -12.94 35.73
C PHE A 362 9.42 -14.17 34.82
N ASN A 363 10.57 -14.77 34.53
CA ASN A 363 10.71 -15.92 33.64
C ASN A 363 9.98 -15.73 32.29
N LEU A 364 10.13 -14.55 31.67
CA LEU A 364 9.43 -14.20 30.43
C LEU A 364 9.87 -15.12 29.28
N LYS A 365 8.91 -15.75 28.59
CA LYS A 365 9.14 -16.62 27.44
C LYS A 365 9.45 -15.82 26.17
N THR A 366 10.51 -15.01 26.20
CA THR A 366 11.01 -14.31 25.01
C THR A 366 11.45 -15.31 23.93
N PRO A 367 11.54 -14.90 22.65
CA PRO A 367 11.97 -15.77 21.57
C PRO A 367 13.30 -16.47 21.90
N GLY A 368 13.32 -17.80 21.71
CA GLY A 368 14.45 -18.63 22.10
C GLY A 368 14.41 -19.18 23.54
N ARG A 369 13.37 -18.88 24.33
CA ARG A 369 13.13 -19.42 25.70
C ARG A 369 11.92 -20.36 25.80
N GLU A 370 11.40 -20.80 24.67
CA GLU A 370 10.21 -21.64 24.57
C GLU A 370 10.56 -23.12 24.80
N ASP A 371 9.69 -23.85 25.51
CA ASP A 371 9.94 -25.25 25.92
C ASP A 371 9.61 -26.28 24.81
N VAL A 372 9.14 -25.83 23.63
CA VAL A 372 8.68 -26.71 22.55
C VAL A 372 9.85 -27.22 21.74
N ALA A 373 9.95 -28.55 21.55
CA ALA A 373 10.98 -29.21 20.74
C ALA A 373 11.20 -28.54 19.37
N THR A 374 12.47 -28.44 19.02
CA THR A 374 12.98 -28.11 17.69
C THR A 374 12.35 -29.02 16.63
N GLY A 375 11.36 -28.52 15.90
CA GLY A 375 11.16 -28.97 14.54
C GLY A 375 12.27 -28.39 13.69
N ASP A 376 12.99 -29.22 12.95
CA ASP A 376 13.95 -28.76 11.94
C ASP A 376 13.28 -27.69 11.07
N LYS A 377 14.01 -26.60 10.79
CA LYS A 377 13.57 -25.65 9.77
C LYS A 377 13.46 -26.42 8.46
N VAL A 378 12.23 -26.64 8.01
CA VAL A 378 12.00 -27.13 6.67
C VAL A 378 12.40 -25.99 5.74
N VAL A 379 13.49 -26.16 5.01
CA VAL A 379 13.84 -25.27 3.91
C VAL A 379 12.80 -25.55 2.82
N VAL A 380 11.72 -24.79 2.84
CA VAL A 380 10.68 -24.86 1.81
C VAL A 380 11.10 -23.94 0.67
N ALA A 381 11.17 -24.46 -0.55
CA ALA A 381 11.40 -23.67 -1.74
C ALA A 381 10.25 -22.65 -1.95
N GLU A 382 10.51 -21.50 -2.57
CA GLU A 382 9.52 -20.41 -2.72
C GLU A 382 8.21 -20.89 -3.37
N ASN A 383 8.28 -21.85 -4.30
CA ASN A 383 7.12 -22.45 -4.97
C ASN A 383 6.26 -23.36 -4.08
N GLU A 384 6.77 -23.82 -2.94
CA GLU A 384 6.05 -24.72 -2.01
C GLU A 384 5.62 -24.00 -0.72
N ARG A 385 6.14 -22.78 -0.49
CA ARG A 385 5.93 -21.99 0.73
C ARG A 385 4.45 -21.72 1.00
N ALA A 386 3.70 -21.34 -0.03
CA ALA A 386 2.27 -21.05 0.08
C ALA A 386 1.46 -22.25 0.58
N GLY A 387 1.69 -23.43 0.01
CA GLY A 387 0.99 -24.67 0.38
C GLY A 387 1.30 -25.08 1.82
N ALA A 388 2.56 -24.94 2.24
CA ALA A 388 2.97 -25.23 3.61
C ALA A 388 2.28 -24.30 4.63
N TYR A 389 2.22 -22.99 4.35
CA TYR A 389 1.47 -22.05 5.19
C TYR A 389 -0.03 -22.37 5.22
N ILE A 390 -0.66 -22.65 4.07
CA ILE A 390 -2.09 -23.00 4.02
C ILE A 390 -2.38 -24.24 4.87
N LYS A 391 -1.52 -25.27 4.80
CA LYS A 391 -1.65 -26.48 5.62
C LYS A 391 -1.53 -26.15 7.12
N ALA A 392 -0.48 -25.41 7.50
CA ALA A 392 -0.26 -25.01 8.89
C ALA A 392 -1.38 -24.13 9.46
N LEU A 393 -2.12 -23.43 8.59
CA LEU A 393 -3.28 -22.60 8.93
C LEU A 393 -4.61 -23.40 8.98
N GLY A 394 -4.58 -24.73 8.82
CA GLY A 394 -5.78 -25.57 8.88
C GLY A 394 -6.52 -25.70 7.56
N GLY A 395 -5.86 -25.41 6.43
CA GLY A 395 -6.38 -25.55 5.07
C GLY A 395 -6.99 -24.27 4.48
N ALA A 396 -7.12 -24.23 3.14
CA ALA A 396 -7.61 -23.05 2.42
C ALA A 396 -9.04 -22.68 2.81
N GLN A 397 -9.89 -23.68 3.08
CA GLN A 397 -11.26 -23.51 3.56
C GLN A 397 -11.36 -22.84 4.95
N ASN A 398 -10.26 -22.79 5.70
CA ASN A 398 -10.22 -22.12 6.99
C ASN A 398 -9.90 -20.62 6.89
N LEU A 399 -9.46 -20.14 5.71
CA LEU A 399 -9.03 -18.76 5.49
C LEU A 399 -10.16 -17.94 4.86
N ILE A 400 -10.62 -16.89 5.56
CA ILE A 400 -11.63 -15.95 5.08
C ILE A 400 -10.94 -14.77 4.38
N THR A 401 -10.01 -14.13 5.07
CA THR A 401 -9.19 -13.06 4.50
C THR A 401 -7.72 -13.34 4.79
N VAL A 402 -6.89 -13.15 3.78
CA VAL A 402 -5.43 -13.21 3.91
C VAL A 402 -4.94 -11.80 3.65
N GLY A 403 -4.48 -11.14 4.70
CA GLY A 403 -3.84 -9.83 4.66
C GLY A 403 -2.41 -9.92 5.16
N ALA A 404 -1.67 -8.86 4.94
CA ALA A 404 -0.41 -8.63 5.62
C ALA A 404 -0.27 -7.14 5.96
N CYS A 405 0.61 -6.88 6.92
CA CYS A 405 1.29 -5.61 7.13
C CYS A 405 2.78 -5.91 7.19
N THR A 406 3.65 -4.92 6.95
CA THR A 406 5.12 -5.02 6.80
C THR A 406 5.79 -6.28 7.36
N THR A 407 5.53 -6.65 8.62
CA THR A 407 6.18 -7.79 9.29
C THR A 407 5.27 -8.97 9.69
N ARG A 408 3.96 -8.93 9.40
CA ARG A 408 2.96 -9.89 9.90
C ARG A 408 1.86 -10.21 8.89
N LEU A 409 1.53 -11.50 8.77
CA LEU A 409 0.27 -11.94 8.19
C LEU A 409 -0.88 -11.58 9.14
N ARG A 410 -1.98 -11.06 8.58
CA ARG A 410 -3.23 -10.78 9.27
C ARG A 410 -4.32 -11.62 8.63
N LEU A 411 -4.80 -12.60 9.36
CA LEU A 411 -5.71 -13.61 8.86
C LEU A 411 -7.04 -13.49 9.61
N ASP A 412 -8.14 -13.45 8.87
CA ASP A 412 -9.44 -13.82 9.41
C ASP A 412 -9.74 -15.24 8.99
N MET A 413 -10.09 -16.07 9.96
CA MET A 413 -10.25 -17.50 9.80
C MET A 413 -11.62 -17.94 10.27
N VAL A 414 -12.11 -19.06 9.72
CA VAL A 414 -13.34 -19.70 10.21
C VAL A 414 -13.12 -20.19 11.64
N ASP A 415 -11.99 -20.87 11.88
CA ASP A 415 -11.56 -21.30 13.20
C ASP A 415 -10.04 -21.16 13.37
N ARG A 416 -9.62 -20.17 14.18
CA ARG A 416 -8.21 -19.88 14.48
C ARG A 416 -7.50 -20.96 15.30
N ASN A 417 -8.24 -21.90 15.89
CA ASN A 417 -7.66 -22.98 16.70
C ASN A 417 -7.20 -24.16 15.84
N LYS A 418 -7.60 -24.21 14.55
CA LYS A 418 -7.07 -25.17 13.58
C LYS A 418 -5.66 -24.84 13.08
N ALA A 419 -5.18 -23.63 13.36
CA ALA A 419 -3.81 -23.23 13.02
C ALA A 419 -2.79 -23.84 14.00
N SER A 420 -1.73 -24.45 13.47
CA SER A 420 -0.65 -25.07 14.22
C SER A 420 0.50 -24.09 14.46
N ASP A 421 0.67 -23.65 15.70
CA ASP A 421 1.75 -22.74 16.08
C ASP A 421 3.14 -23.38 15.85
N ALA A 422 3.26 -24.68 16.07
CA ALA A 422 4.50 -25.41 15.86
C ALA A 422 4.90 -25.44 14.38
N GLU A 423 3.96 -25.74 13.48
CA GLU A 423 4.23 -25.75 12.04
C GLU A 423 4.52 -24.35 11.50
N LEU A 424 3.76 -23.34 11.92
CA LEU A 424 4.02 -21.95 11.53
C LEU A 424 5.42 -21.48 11.97
N LYS A 425 5.84 -21.83 13.19
CA LYS A 425 7.18 -21.54 13.68
C LYS A 425 8.27 -22.30 12.92
N ALA A 426 8.02 -23.55 12.53
CA ALA A 426 8.93 -24.32 11.68
C ALA A 426 9.10 -23.69 10.28
N LEU A 427 8.06 -23.04 9.76
CA LEU A 427 8.08 -22.25 8.52
C LEU A 427 8.72 -20.85 8.67
N GLY A 428 9.27 -20.53 9.84
CA GLY A 428 9.98 -19.28 10.10
C GLY A 428 9.14 -18.18 10.77
N ALA A 429 7.92 -18.46 11.23
CA ALA A 429 7.17 -17.51 12.04
C ALA A 429 7.89 -17.27 13.39
N MET A 430 8.13 -16.00 13.72
CA MET A 430 8.72 -15.55 14.98
C MET A 430 7.71 -15.61 16.13
N ALA A 431 6.43 -15.37 15.83
CA ALA A 431 5.34 -15.45 16.79
C ALA A 431 4.01 -15.72 16.09
N VAL A 432 3.10 -16.39 16.81
CA VAL A 432 1.71 -16.59 16.40
C VAL A 432 0.81 -16.00 17.49
N VAL A 433 -0.09 -15.11 17.09
CA VAL A 433 -0.86 -14.28 18.00
C VAL A 433 -2.35 -14.39 17.65
N ARG A 434 -3.18 -14.59 18.68
CA ARG A 434 -4.64 -14.73 18.53
C ARG A 434 -5.36 -13.54 19.18
N PRO A 435 -5.38 -12.36 18.54
CA PRO A 435 -5.97 -11.17 19.13
C PRO A 435 -7.49 -11.29 19.29
N GLY A 436 -8.02 -10.78 20.41
CA GLY A 436 -9.46 -10.71 20.67
C GLY A 436 -10.17 -12.07 20.82
N LYS A 437 -11.51 -12.02 20.80
CA LYS A 437 -12.41 -13.19 20.76
C LYS A 437 -13.06 -13.24 19.37
N GLY A 438 -12.56 -14.10 18.49
CA GLY A 438 -13.00 -14.22 17.09
C GLY A 438 -12.00 -15.04 16.26
N GLY A 439 -12.28 -15.23 14.97
CA GLY A 439 -11.44 -15.99 14.03
C GLY A 439 -10.12 -15.33 13.62
N SER A 440 -9.71 -14.23 14.26
CA SER A 440 -8.50 -13.50 13.89
C SER A 440 -7.23 -14.20 14.39
N LEU A 441 -6.25 -14.33 13.48
CA LEU A 441 -4.90 -14.84 13.73
C LEU A 441 -3.87 -13.91 13.09
N GLN A 442 -2.78 -13.62 13.79
CA GLN A 442 -1.63 -12.92 13.24
C GLN A 442 -0.39 -13.80 13.33
N VAL A 443 0.36 -13.88 12.22
CA VAL A 443 1.61 -14.65 12.16
C VAL A 443 2.74 -13.68 11.84
N VAL A 444 3.68 -13.53 12.77
CA VAL A 444 4.82 -12.60 12.64
C VAL A 444 5.93 -13.31 11.87
N VAL A 445 6.15 -12.91 10.62
CA VAL A 445 7.09 -13.58 9.69
C VAL A 445 8.21 -12.64 9.23
N GLY A 446 8.19 -11.37 9.63
CA GLY A 446 9.17 -10.37 9.21
C GLY A 446 8.83 -9.78 7.84
N PRO A 447 9.78 -9.09 7.18
CA PRO A 447 9.53 -8.23 6.00
C PRO A 447 8.96 -8.96 4.78
N MET A 448 8.95 -10.30 4.79
CA MET A 448 8.38 -11.13 3.73
C MET A 448 6.86 -11.33 3.87
N ALA A 449 6.21 -10.69 4.83
CA ALA A 449 4.78 -10.90 5.11
C ALA A 449 3.87 -10.64 3.91
N ASP A 450 4.10 -9.57 3.16
CA ASP A 450 3.29 -9.25 1.97
C ASP A 450 3.47 -10.29 0.86
N SER A 451 4.71 -10.69 0.58
CA SER A 451 5.03 -11.74 -0.40
C SER A 451 4.40 -13.08 -0.03
N ILE A 452 4.47 -13.49 1.24
CA ILE A 452 3.84 -14.72 1.72
C ILE A 452 2.31 -14.62 1.61
N ALA A 453 1.71 -13.46 1.93
CA ALA A 453 0.27 -13.27 1.78
C ALA A 453 -0.19 -13.37 0.32
N ASP A 454 0.55 -12.79 -0.61
CA ASP A 454 0.25 -12.86 -2.05
C ASP A 454 0.39 -14.27 -2.59
N GLU A 455 1.43 -14.99 -2.19
CA GLU A 455 1.60 -16.42 -2.51
C GLU A 455 0.46 -17.28 -1.98
N ILE A 456 0.04 -17.08 -0.73
CA ILE A 456 -1.11 -17.78 -0.16
C ILE A 456 -2.38 -17.46 -0.96
N ARG A 457 -2.63 -16.18 -1.30
CA ARG A 457 -3.80 -15.77 -2.10
C ARG A 457 -3.79 -16.40 -3.49
N LEU A 458 -2.63 -16.50 -4.13
CA LEU A 458 -2.46 -17.13 -5.44
C LEU A 458 -2.65 -18.65 -5.37
N ALA A 459 -2.18 -19.29 -4.30
CA ALA A 459 -2.27 -20.73 -4.09
C ALA A 459 -3.63 -21.18 -3.53
N MET A 460 -4.41 -20.29 -2.93
CA MET A 460 -5.77 -20.59 -2.54
C MET A 460 -6.60 -20.84 -3.80
N PRO A 461 -7.22 -22.04 -3.95
CA PRO A 461 -8.24 -22.22 -4.97
C PRO A 461 -9.30 -21.13 -4.79
N ALA A 462 -9.97 -20.74 -5.88
CA ALA A 462 -10.89 -19.60 -6.00
C ALA A 462 -12.16 -19.67 -5.11
N LEU A 463 -12.06 -20.15 -3.88
CA LEU A 463 -13.06 -20.14 -2.81
C LEU A 463 -13.28 -18.74 -2.19
N GLY A 464 -12.60 -17.70 -2.72
CA GLY A 464 -12.79 -16.30 -2.31
C GLY A 464 -13.54 -15.42 -3.32
N ARG A 465 -13.88 -15.90 -4.53
CA ARG A 465 -14.71 -15.15 -5.49
C ARG A 465 -16.21 -15.37 -5.32
N ALA A 466 -16.62 -16.34 -4.50
CA ALA A 466 -17.99 -16.87 -4.50
C ALA A 466 -18.87 -16.50 -3.30
N VAL A 467 -18.55 -15.48 -2.49
CA VAL A 467 -19.46 -15.02 -1.40
C VAL A 467 -19.85 -13.54 -1.47
N ILE A 468 -19.53 -12.83 -2.55
CA ILE A 468 -20.21 -11.56 -2.88
C ILE A 468 -20.50 -11.48 -4.38
N SER A 469 -21.34 -12.39 -4.85
CA SER A 469 -22.33 -12.09 -5.87
C SER A 469 -23.24 -13.31 -5.95
N SER A 470 -24.54 -13.14 -5.68
CA SER A 470 -25.54 -13.99 -6.30
C SER A 470 -25.18 -14.09 -7.79
N PRO A 471 -25.14 -15.28 -8.40
CA PRO A 471 -24.78 -15.38 -9.80
C PRO A 471 -25.75 -14.49 -10.58
N PRO A 472 -25.29 -13.63 -11.51
CA PRO A 472 -26.18 -13.25 -12.57
C PRO A 472 -26.64 -14.56 -13.20
N ALA A 473 -27.95 -14.71 -13.43
CA ALA A 473 -28.47 -15.78 -14.28
C ALA A 473 -27.50 -15.92 -15.45
N ALA A 474 -26.99 -17.16 -15.64
CA ALA A 474 -25.96 -17.44 -16.62
C ALA A 474 -26.37 -16.80 -17.95
N VAL A 475 -25.77 -15.66 -18.27
CA VAL A 475 -25.70 -15.23 -19.65
C VAL A 475 -24.58 -16.09 -20.16
N ASP A 476 -24.96 -17.15 -20.86
CA ASP A 476 -24.06 -17.96 -21.67
C ASP A 476 -23.03 -17.00 -22.28
N ALA A 477 -21.75 -17.23 -21.99
CA ALA A 477 -20.72 -16.69 -22.86
C ALA A 477 -21.15 -17.07 -24.29
N PRO A 478 -21.21 -16.12 -25.25
CA PRO A 478 -21.56 -16.49 -26.61
C PRO A 478 -20.61 -17.61 -27.00
N LYS A 479 -21.16 -18.80 -27.26
CA LYS A 479 -20.37 -19.90 -27.82
C LYS A 479 -19.63 -19.31 -29.02
N PRO A 480 -18.33 -19.59 -29.22
CA PRO A 480 -17.65 -19.15 -30.43
C PRO A 480 -18.53 -19.56 -31.60
N VAL A 481 -19.03 -18.57 -32.34
CA VAL A 481 -19.92 -18.81 -33.47
C VAL A 481 -19.03 -19.32 -34.58
N VAL A 482 -18.88 -20.65 -34.64
CA VAL A 482 -18.09 -21.32 -35.66
C VAL A 482 -18.85 -21.17 -36.97
N VAL A 483 -18.27 -20.41 -37.90
CA VAL A 483 -18.78 -20.29 -39.26
C VAL A 483 -18.48 -21.60 -39.99
N ALA A 484 -19.53 -22.24 -40.50
CA ALA A 484 -19.36 -23.48 -41.27
C ALA A 484 -18.74 -23.17 -42.65
N ILE A 485 -17.95 -24.10 -43.19
CA ILE A 485 -17.29 -23.96 -44.50
C ILE A 485 -18.26 -23.55 -45.64
N PRO A 486 -19.50 -24.08 -45.74
CA PRO A 486 -20.46 -23.64 -46.76
C PRO A 486 -20.91 -22.17 -46.60
N GLU A 487 -21.03 -21.68 -45.37
CA GLU A 487 -21.35 -20.28 -45.09
C GLU A 487 -20.18 -19.39 -45.53
N ALA A 488 -18.95 -19.77 -45.18
CA ALA A 488 -17.74 -19.07 -45.64
C ALA A 488 -17.62 -19.06 -47.19
N GLN A 489 -18.03 -20.12 -47.88
CA GLN A 489 -18.03 -20.12 -49.36
C GLN A 489 -18.98 -19.08 -49.95
N HIS A 490 -20.15 -18.85 -49.34
CA HIS A 490 -21.06 -17.79 -49.79
C HIS A 490 -20.48 -16.39 -49.54
N TRP A 491 -19.79 -16.20 -48.41
CA TRP A 491 -19.02 -14.97 -48.17
C TRP A 491 -17.93 -14.77 -49.23
N LEU A 492 -17.17 -15.81 -49.56
CA LEU A 492 -16.13 -15.75 -50.58
C LEU A 492 -16.70 -15.40 -51.96
N ASN A 493 -17.87 -15.95 -52.32
CA ASN A 493 -18.54 -15.62 -53.57
C ASN A 493 -19.01 -14.15 -53.60
N ALA A 494 -19.53 -13.64 -52.48
CA ALA A 494 -19.92 -12.23 -52.35
C ALA A 494 -18.72 -11.26 -52.42
N LEU A 495 -17.50 -11.75 -52.13
CA LEU A 495 -16.25 -11.02 -52.31
C LEU A 495 -15.70 -11.08 -53.74
N GLY A 496 -16.36 -11.80 -54.66
CA GLY A 496 -15.88 -11.98 -56.04
C GLY A 496 -15.01 -13.23 -56.25
N GLY A 497 -14.94 -14.14 -55.27
CA GLY A 497 -14.19 -15.41 -55.34
C GLY A 497 -12.81 -15.37 -54.68
N GLY A 498 -12.18 -16.55 -54.53
CA GLY A 498 -10.87 -16.70 -53.86
C GLY A 498 -9.74 -15.92 -54.50
N GLU A 499 -9.66 -15.94 -55.83
CA GLU A 499 -8.66 -15.21 -56.62
C GLU A 499 -8.80 -13.68 -56.52
N ASN A 500 -9.96 -13.18 -56.07
CA ASN A 500 -10.17 -11.75 -55.87
C ASN A 500 -9.63 -11.26 -54.51
N VAL A 501 -9.40 -12.14 -53.54
CA VAL A 501 -8.93 -11.78 -52.20
C VAL A 501 -7.41 -11.89 -52.15
N LEU A 502 -6.73 -10.75 -52.19
CA LEU A 502 -5.25 -10.67 -52.16
C LEU A 502 -4.68 -10.77 -50.74
N GLN A 503 -5.37 -10.17 -49.77
CA GLN A 503 -4.97 -10.18 -48.37
C GLN A 503 -6.20 -10.07 -47.47
N MET A 504 -6.16 -10.73 -46.32
CA MET A 504 -7.23 -10.68 -45.32
C MET A 504 -6.66 -10.71 -43.91
N ASP A 505 -7.13 -9.80 -43.06
CA ASP A 505 -6.73 -9.69 -41.66
C ASP A 505 -7.93 -9.44 -40.74
N CYS A 506 -8.04 -10.22 -39.66
CA CYS A 506 -8.99 -9.92 -38.58
C CYS A 506 -8.40 -8.83 -37.67
N VAL A 507 -8.79 -7.57 -37.90
CA VAL A 507 -8.17 -6.41 -37.23
C VAL A 507 -8.84 -6.01 -35.91
N ALA A 508 -10.04 -6.54 -35.64
CA ALA A 508 -10.75 -6.35 -34.36
C ALA A 508 -11.77 -7.48 -34.15
N MET A 509 -12.28 -7.62 -32.91
CA MET A 509 -13.30 -8.62 -32.54
C MET A 509 -14.56 -8.61 -33.42
N THR A 510 -14.81 -7.53 -34.18
CA THR A 510 -16.00 -7.37 -35.03
C THR A 510 -15.70 -7.06 -36.50
N ARG A 511 -14.42 -7.03 -36.92
CA ARG A 511 -14.03 -6.43 -38.20
C ARG A 511 -12.95 -7.24 -38.93
N ILE A 512 -13.19 -7.46 -40.22
CA ILE A 512 -12.20 -8.01 -41.16
C ILE A 512 -11.77 -6.89 -42.12
N ARG A 513 -10.46 -6.79 -42.36
CA ARG A 513 -9.85 -5.98 -43.41
C ARG A 513 -9.49 -6.88 -44.58
N LEU A 514 -9.81 -6.46 -45.80
CA LEU A 514 -9.54 -7.17 -47.03
C LEU A 514 -8.80 -6.27 -48.01
N GLN A 515 -7.92 -6.83 -48.82
CA GLN A 515 -7.43 -6.22 -50.05
C GLN A 515 -7.93 -7.04 -51.24
N LEU A 516 -8.62 -6.39 -52.16
CA LEU A 516 -9.23 -7.05 -53.32
C LEU A 516 -8.52 -6.66 -54.62
N ALA A 517 -8.42 -7.61 -55.55
CA ALA A 517 -7.84 -7.37 -56.88
C ALA A 517 -8.77 -6.52 -57.76
N ASP A 518 -10.08 -6.80 -57.73
CA ASP A 518 -11.14 -6.01 -58.34
C ASP A 518 -12.25 -5.71 -57.32
N GLY A 519 -12.30 -4.45 -56.88
CA GLY A 519 -13.33 -3.98 -55.95
C GLY A 519 -14.75 -3.94 -56.54
N LYS A 520 -14.92 -4.03 -57.87
CA LYS A 520 -16.25 -4.06 -58.51
C LYS A 520 -16.91 -5.43 -58.46
N ALA A 521 -16.13 -6.49 -58.25
CA ALA A 521 -16.63 -7.86 -58.11
C ALA A 521 -17.24 -8.13 -56.72
N LEU A 522 -17.04 -7.20 -55.76
CA LEU A 522 -17.65 -7.27 -54.43
C LEU A 522 -19.13 -6.86 -54.50
N SER A 523 -20.01 -7.71 -53.96
CA SER A 523 -21.45 -7.45 -53.88
C SER A 523 -21.85 -7.02 -52.47
N GLU A 524 -22.04 -5.71 -52.27
CA GLU A 524 -22.51 -5.19 -50.96
C GLU A 524 -23.90 -5.71 -50.59
N CYS A 525 -24.75 -6.00 -51.59
CA CYS A 525 -26.09 -6.53 -51.37
C CYS A 525 -26.03 -7.94 -50.77
N ASP A 526 -25.17 -8.80 -51.32
CA ASP A 526 -25.00 -10.17 -50.84
C ASP A 526 -24.29 -10.18 -49.48
N LEU A 527 -23.31 -9.30 -49.27
CA LEU A 527 -22.65 -9.16 -47.96
C LEU A 527 -23.64 -8.74 -46.87
N LYS A 528 -24.55 -7.79 -47.15
CA LYS A 528 -25.61 -7.42 -46.21
C LYS A 528 -26.57 -8.58 -45.96
N ALA A 529 -26.95 -9.35 -47.00
CA ALA A 529 -27.80 -10.53 -46.85
C ALA A 529 -27.15 -11.64 -46.01
N LEU A 530 -25.82 -11.74 -46.04
CA LEU A 530 -25.03 -12.67 -45.21
C LEU A 530 -24.80 -12.17 -43.78
N GLY A 531 -25.27 -10.97 -43.43
CA GLY A 531 -25.18 -10.41 -42.08
C GLY A 531 -24.04 -9.41 -41.87
N CYS A 532 -23.43 -8.89 -42.94
CA CYS A 532 -22.49 -7.77 -42.84
C CYS A 532 -23.22 -6.50 -42.38
N GLN A 533 -22.78 -5.97 -41.25
CA GLN A 533 -23.37 -4.81 -40.57
C GLN A 533 -22.90 -3.49 -41.19
N GLY A 534 -21.81 -3.51 -41.96
CA GLY A 534 -21.27 -2.33 -42.62
C GLY A 534 -20.09 -2.64 -43.52
N VAL A 535 -20.02 -1.96 -44.66
CA VAL A 535 -18.95 -2.06 -45.65
C VAL A 535 -18.36 -0.67 -45.84
N SER A 536 -17.04 -0.55 -45.83
CA SER A 536 -16.33 0.71 -46.10
C SER A 536 -15.15 0.47 -47.03
N GLN A 537 -15.14 1.16 -48.16
CA GLN A 537 -13.99 1.18 -49.06
C GLN A 537 -12.95 2.22 -48.59
N LEU A 538 -11.68 1.85 -48.69
CA LEU A 538 -10.51 2.71 -48.47
C LEU A 538 -9.72 2.82 -49.79
N GLU A 539 -8.77 3.76 -49.85
CA GLU A 539 -7.88 3.90 -51.01
C GLU A 539 -7.03 2.64 -51.24
N GLY A 540 -6.65 2.38 -52.49
CA GLY A 540 -5.76 1.26 -52.84
C GLY A 540 -6.40 -0.13 -52.87
N GLY A 541 -7.73 -0.23 -53.01
CA GLY A 541 -8.43 -1.52 -53.12
C GLY A 541 -8.64 -2.23 -51.78
N VAL A 542 -8.49 -1.49 -50.67
CA VAL A 542 -8.69 -2.02 -49.31
C VAL A 542 -10.14 -1.82 -48.87
N TRP A 543 -10.72 -2.82 -48.24
CA TRP A 543 -12.09 -2.83 -47.75
C TRP A 543 -12.14 -3.24 -46.28
N HIS A 544 -13.03 -2.59 -45.51
CA HIS A 544 -13.37 -2.98 -44.16
C HIS A 544 -14.79 -3.52 -44.10
N LEU A 545 -14.95 -4.73 -43.57
CA LEU A 545 -16.24 -5.37 -43.31
C LEU A 545 -16.50 -5.45 -41.82
N LEU A 546 -17.65 -4.93 -41.39
CA LEU A 546 -18.15 -5.04 -40.02
C LEU A 546 -19.08 -6.26 -39.94
N ILE A 547 -18.64 -7.29 -39.23
CA ILE A 547 -19.27 -8.62 -39.24
C ILE A 547 -19.84 -8.97 -37.86
N GLY A 548 -19.36 -8.31 -36.81
CA GLY A 548 -19.75 -8.62 -35.43
C GLY A 548 -18.93 -9.78 -34.85
N ASP A 549 -19.46 -10.44 -33.84
CA ASP A 549 -18.81 -11.52 -33.09
C ASP A 549 -18.31 -12.72 -33.94
N LYS A 550 -18.81 -12.87 -35.17
CA LYS A 550 -18.33 -13.89 -36.14
C LYS A 550 -17.00 -13.55 -36.85
N ALA A 551 -16.46 -12.33 -36.70
CA ALA A 551 -15.34 -11.86 -37.53
C ALA A 551 -14.10 -12.76 -37.49
N SER A 552 -13.70 -13.24 -36.30
CA SER A 552 -12.54 -14.12 -36.17
C SER A 552 -12.78 -15.47 -36.85
N SER A 553 -13.90 -16.13 -36.55
CA SER A 553 -14.19 -17.45 -37.13
C SER A 553 -14.40 -17.41 -38.63
N LEU A 554 -14.98 -16.32 -39.16
CA LEU A 554 -15.15 -16.15 -40.60
C LEU A 554 -13.80 -15.91 -41.29
N SER A 555 -12.91 -15.12 -40.67
CA SER A 555 -11.55 -14.91 -41.19
C SER A 555 -10.80 -16.23 -41.33
N ASP A 556 -10.80 -17.06 -40.27
CA ASP A 556 -10.13 -18.36 -40.28
C ASP A 556 -10.71 -19.31 -41.35
N ALA A 557 -12.04 -19.30 -41.51
CA ALA A 557 -12.73 -20.14 -42.51
C ALA A 557 -12.49 -19.67 -43.95
N LEU A 558 -12.45 -18.37 -44.19
CA LEU A 558 -12.15 -17.78 -45.49
C LEU A 558 -10.68 -18.03 -45.88
N GLU A 559 -9.75 -17.92 -44.93
CA GLU A 559 -8.32 -18.15 -45.17
C GLU A 559 -8.06 -19.60 -45.57
N ALA A 560 -8.75 -20.54 -44.92
CA ALA A 560 -8.70 -21.96 -45.29
C ALA A 560 -9.27 -22.25 -46.70
N LEU A 561 -10.19 -21.43 -47.21
CA LEU A 561 -10.77 -21.58 -48.55
C LEU A 561 -9.89 -20.96 -49.64
N VAL A 562 -9.30 -19.79 -49.36
CA VAL A 562 -8.36 -19.12 -50.28
C VAL A 562 -7.08 -19.94 -50.44
N ASN A 563 -6.52 -20.46 -49.35
CA ASN A 563 -5.29 -21.29 -49.42
C ASN A 563 -5.51 -22.67 -50.08
N ARG A 564 -6.75 -23.14 -50.24
CA ARG A 564 -7.05 -24.40 -50.94
C ARG A 564 -7.12 -24.26 -52.45
N SER A 565 -7.35 -23.07 -53.01
CA SER A 565 -7.40 -22.88 -54.47
C SER A 565 -6.02 -22.99 -55.12
N GLU A 566 -4.94 -22.60 -54.43
CA GLU A 566 -3.57 -22.76 -54.94
C GLU A 566 -3.13 -24.23 -55.09
N VAL A 567 -3.65 -25.14 -54.25
CA VAL A 567 -3.30 -26.57 -54.30
C VAL A 567 -4.01 -27.29 -55.45
N SER A 568 -5.16 -26.80 -55.92
CA SER A 568 -5.91 -27.43 -57.02
C SER A 568 -5.51 -26.95 -58.42
N ALA A 569 -4.63 -25.94 -58.54
CA ALA A 569 -4.11 -25.43 -59.82
C ALA A 569 -2.82 -26.14 -60.29
N LYS A 570 -2.38 -27.19 -59.59
CA LYS A 570 -1.28 -28.10 -60.02
C LYS A 570 -1.69 -29.57 -59.91
N VAL A 571 -2.68 -29.98 -60.70
CA VAL A 571 -2.84 -31.36 -61.18
C VAL A 571 -3.25 -31.32 -62.64
#